data_AF-A0A452XLD0-F1
#
_entry.id   AF-A0A452XLD0-F1
#
_cell.length_a   1.000
_cell.length_b   1.000
_cell.length_c   1.000
_cell.angle_alpha   90.00
_cell.angle_beta   90.00
_cell.angle_gamma   90.00
#
_symmetry.space_group_name_H-M   'P 1'
#
loop_
_entity.id
_entity.type
_entity.pdbx_description
1 polymer ?
#
loop_
_entity_poly.entity_id
_entity_poly.type
_entity_poly.pdbx_seq_one_letter_code
_entity_poly.pdbx_strand_id
1 'polypeptide(L)'
;YQLPSLQSIRLQEVPLLQHFHDKDATMTAPMWKELHIRGCGSLRRLPRLQGRKPGMVKVNGERTWWSKLQWGSALHRDSYDPKLPPEFASFDESARMSSYLR
;
A
#
# COMPACT_ATOMS: atom_id res chain seq x y z
N TYR A 1 6.61 12.11 -11.64
CA TYR A 1 7.58 12.48 -10.59
C TYR A 1 8.81 11.60 -10.68
N GLN A 2 9.99 12.21 -10.56
CA GLN A 2 11.25 11.46 -10.50
C GLN A 2 11.76 11.45 -9.08
N LEU A 3 11.92 10.25 -8.52
CA LEU A 3 12.47 10.02 -7.19
C LEU A 3 13.61 9.00 -7.31
N PRO A 4 14.75 9.41 -7.90
CA PRO A 4 15.83 8.49 -8.28
C PRO A 4 16.39 7.72 -7.09
N SER A 5 16.46 8.37 -5.92
CA SER A 5 17.06 7.82 -4.70
C SER A 5 16.03 7.31 -3.69
N LEU A 6 14.73 7.30 -4.02
CA LEU A 6 13.70 6.81 -3.10
C LEU A 6 13.87 5.30 -2.93
N GLN A 7 14.10 4.87 -1.68
CA GLN A 7 14.28 3.46 -1.34
C GLN A 7 13.10 2.86 -0.59
N SER A 8 12.48 3.64 0.29
CA SER A 8 11.29 3.20 1.03
C SER A 8 10.34 4.36 1.28
N ILE A 9 9.05 4.05 1.30
CA ILE A 9 8.00 4.97 1.77
C ILE A 9 7.32 4.33 2.96
N ARG A 10 7.08 5.12 4.01
CA ARG A 10 6.27 4.71 5.15
C ARG A 10 5.14 5.70 5.35
N LEU A 11 3.92 5.20 5.37
CA LEU A 11 2.72 5.94 5.74
C LEU A 11 2.12 5.29 6.98
N GLN A 12 1.93 6.08 8.02
CA GLN A 12 1.48 5.63 9.33
C GLN A 12 0.44 6.60 9.87
N GLU A 13 -0.71 6.07 10.28
CA GLU A 13 -1.78 6.82 10.96
C GLU A 13 -2.24 8.05 10.15
N VAL A 14 -2.36 7.89 8.82
CA VAL A 14 -2.87 8.94 7.91
C VAL A 14 -4.23 8.51 7.35
N PRO A 15 -5.29 8.45 8.17
CA PRO A 15 -6.57 7.86 7.79
C PRO A 15 -7.30 8.65 6.70
N LEU A 16 -6.99 9.93 6.53
CA LEU A 16 -7.60 10.81 5.51
C LEU A 16 -6.83 10.80 4.19
N LEU A 17 -5.67 10.14 4.10
CA LEU A 17 -4.90 10.08 2.86
C LEU A 17 -5.61 9.18 1.85
N GLN A 18 -6.11 9.78 0.77
CA GLN A 18 -6.83 9.04 -0.27
C GLN A 18 -5.95 8.64 -1.45
N HIS A 19 -4.96 9.47 -1.75
CA HIS A 19 -4.10 9.33 -2.92
C HIS A 19 -2.68 9.80 -2.59
N PHE A 20 -1.68 9.17 -3.20
CA PHE A 20 -0.31 9.70 -3.24
C PHE A 20 -0.19 10.97 -4.09
N HIS A 21 -1.12 11.12 -5.05
CA HIS A 21 -1.10 12.21 -6.01
C HIS A 21 -2.49 12.48 -6.59
N ASP A 22 -2.75 13.73 -6.99
CA ASP A 22 -4.07 14.22 -7.47
C ASP A 22 -4.62 13.51 -8.72
N LYS A 23 -3.76 12.87 -9.52
CA LYS A 23 -4.08 12.23 -10.81
C LYS A 23 -3.21 11.00 -10.99
N ASP A 24 -3.52 10.11 -11.95
CA ASP A 24 -2.78 8.90 -12.40
C ASP A 24 -1.28 9.14 -12.65
N ALA A 25 -0.57 9.51 -11.59
CA ALA A 25 0.78 9.99 -11.67
C ALA A 25 1.69 8.80 -11.86
N THR A 26 2.42 8.87 -12.95
CA THR A 26 3.58 8.03 -13.17
C THR A 26 4.72 8.54 -12.30
N MET A 27 5.31 7.60 -11.57
CA MET A 27 6.45 7.82 -10.71
C MET A 27 7.62 6.96 -11.19
N THR A 28 8.74 7.62 -11.43
CA THR A 28 10.00 6.98 -11.77
C THR A 28 10.84 6.92 -10.51
N ALA A 29 10.84 5.75 -9.87
CA ALA A 29 11.58 5.48 -8.65
C ALA A 29 12.35 4.16 -8.77
N PRO A 30 13.52 4.16 -9.45
CA PRO A 30 14.26 2.94 -9.78
C PRO A 30 14.76 2.20 -8.53
N MET A 31 15.04 2.93 -7.44
CA MET A 31 15.60 2.39 -6.21
C MET A 31 14.56 1.95 -5.17
N TRP A 32 13.25 2.10 -5.46
CA TRP A 32 12.21 1.97 -4.43
C TRP A 32 11.90 0.51 -4.09
N LYS A 33 12.31 0.01 -2.93
CA LYS A 33 12.17 -1.41 -2.58
C LYS A 33 10.92 -1.70 -1.75
N GLU A 34 10.54 -0.80 -0.85
CA GLU A 34 9.54 -1.09 0.18
C GLU A 34 8.52 0.03 0.36
N LEU A 35 7.25 -0.35 0.47
CA LEU A 35 6.15 0.53 0.86
C LEU A 35 5.51 -0.04 2.13
N HIS A 36 5.46 0.75 3.19
CA HIS A 36 4.81 0.37 4.44
C HIS A 36 3.58 1.25 4.68
N ILE A 37 2.42 0.62 4.87
CA ILE A 37 1.14 1.26 5.10
C ILE A 37 0.55 0.75 6.40
N ARG A 38 0.22 1.67 7.30
CA ARG A 38 -0.50 1.38 8.55
C ARG A 38 -1.50 2.50 8.84
N GLY A 39 -2.74 2.16 9.18
CA GLY A 39 -3.74 3.17 9.57
C GLY A 39 -4.11 4.13 8.43
N CYS A 40 -3.96 3.69 7.18
CA CYS A 40 -4.26 4.49 5.98
C CYS A 40 -5.41 3.87 5.16
N GLY A 41 -6.54 3.57 5.82
CA GLY A 41 -7.66 2.83 5.22
C GLY A 41 -8.36 3.56 4.05
N SER A 42 -8.24 4.89 3.95
CA SER A 42 -8.83 5.67 2.86
C SER A 42 -8.00 5.69 1.58
N LEU A 43 -6.76 5.18 1.62
CA LEU A 43 -5.84 5.20 0.48
C LEU A 43 -6.30 4.17 -0.55
N ARG A 44 -6.82 4.66 -1.69
CA ARG A 44 -7.40 3.79 -2.73
C ARG A 44 -6.49 3.56 -3.92
N ARG A 45 -5.48 4.40 -4.16
CA ARG A 45 -4.64 4.30 -5.36
C ARG A 45 -3.16 4.48 -5.05
N LEU A 46 -2.35 3.57 -5.59
CA LEU A 46 -0.89 3.66 -5.60
C LEU A 46 -0.40 4.34 -6.89
N PRO A 47 0.78 4.99 -6.87
CA PRO A 47 1.37 5.58 -8.08
C PRO A 47 1.65 4.51 -9.14
N ARG A 48 1.70 4.88 -10.43
CA ARG A 48 2.10 3.94 -11.49
C ARG A 48 3.62 3.97 -11.63
N LEU A 49 4.26 2.81 -11.56
CA LEU A 49 5.72 2.72 -11.73
C LEU A 49 6.05 2.61 -13.22
N GLN A 50 6.85 3.55 -13.73
CA GLN A 50 7.29 3.52 -15.13
C GLN A 50 8.63 2.80 -15.27
N GLY A 51 8.76 1.94 -16.28
CA GLY A 51 10.02 1.29 -16.64
C GLY A 51 10.49 0.23 -15.65
N ARG A 52 9.57 -0.39 -14.90
CA ARG A 52 9.90 -1.35 -13.85
C ARG A 52 9.28 -2.72 -14.09
N LYS A 53 9.99 -3.76 -13.66
CA LYS A 53 9.50 -5.15 -13.68
C LYS A 53 8.41 -5.35 -12.62
N PRO A 54 7.49 -6.30 -12.85
CA PRO A 54 6.52 -6.71 -11.85
C PRO A 54 7.20 -7.25 -10.58
N GLY A 55 6.57 -7.04 -9.42
CA GLY A 55 6.97 -7.58 -8.11
C GLY A 55 8.16 -6.88 -7.44
N MET A 56 8.55 -5.70 -7.89
CA MET A 56 9.80 -5.08 -7.43
C MET A 56 9.64 -4.18 -6.19
N VAL A 57 8.41 -3.77 -5.86
CA VAL A 57 8.09 -3.03 -4.63
C VAL A 57 7.35 -3.95 -3.68
N LYS A 58 7.97 -4.27 -2.55
CA LYS A 58 7.31 -5.00 -1.47
C LYS A 58 6.39 -4.07 -0.72
N VAL A 59 5.11 -4.41 -0.64
CA VAL A 59 4.10 -3.62 0.07
C VAL A 59 3.72 -4.34 1.34
N ASN A 60 4.15 -3.79 2.47
CA ASN A 60 3.67 -4.17 3.78
C ASN A 60 2.44 -3.31 4.09
N GLY A 61 1.27 -3.93 4.18
CA GLY A 61 0.05 -3.20 4.48
C GLY A 61 -1.04 -4.11 5.01
N GLU A 62 -2.10 -3.51 5.51
CA GLU A 62 -3.27 -4.22 6.01
C GLU A 62 -3.97 -4.97 4.87
N ARG A 63 -4.42 -6.20 5.12
CA ARG A 63 -5.10 -7.05 4.11
C ARG A 63 -6.38 -6.40 3.61
N THR A 64 -7.15 -5.81 4.52
CA THR A 64 -8.39 -5.06 4.23
C THR A 64 -8.14 -3.81 3.39
N TRP A 65 -6.98 -3.16 3.55
CA TRP A 65 -6.57 -2.03 2.72
C TRP A 65 -6.17 -2.50 1.32
N TRP A 66 -5.35 -3.55 1.23
CA TRP A 66 -4.89 -4.09 -0.06
C TRP A 66 -6.05 -4.52 -0.97
N SER A 67 -7.11 -5.10 -0.39
CA SER A 67 -8.32 -5.49 -1.13
C SER A 67 -9.18 -4.30 -1.59
N LYS A 68 -9.09 -3.13 -0.93
CA LYS A 68 -9.79 -1.89 -1.28
C LYS A 68 -9.06 -1.07 -2.36
N LEU A 69 -7.82 -1.43 -2.73
CA LEU A 69 -7.04 -0.72 -3.74
C LEU A 69 -7.68 -0.83 -5.12
N GLN A 70 -7.79 0.33 -5.77
CA GLN A 70 -8.24 0.49 -7.14
C GLN A 70 -7.03 0.56 -8.06
N TRP A 71 -6.99 -0.35 -9.02
CA TRP A 71 -5.89 -0.49 -9.97
C TRP A 71 -6.32 -0.03 -11.35
N GLY A 72 -5.46 0.71 -12.03
CA GLY A 72 -5.75 1.18 -13.39
C GLY A 72 -5.48 0.14 -14.48
N SER A 73 -4.71 -0.91 -14.20
CA SER A 73 -4.45 -2.05 -15.08
C SER A 73 -3.80 -3.21 -14.30
N ALA A 74 -3.80 -4.43 -14.87
CA ALA A 74 -3.11 -5.57 -14.27
C ALA A 74 -1.60 -5.30 -14.09
N LEU A 75 -0.94 -4.74 -15.11
CA LEU A 75 0.48 -4.35 -15.04
C LEU A 75 0.79 -3.38 -13.89
N HIS A 76 -0.15 -2.47 -13.59
CA HIS A 76 -0.02 -1.56 -12.46
C HIS A 76 -0.04 -2.30 -11.14
N ARG A 77 -0.97 -3.25 -10.96
CA ARG A 77 -1.04 -4.10 -9.78
C ARG A 77 0.19 -5.01 -9.65
N ASP A 78 0.59 -5.65 -10.74
CA ASP A 78 1.69 -6.60 -10.78
C ASP A 78 3.04 -5.95 -10.47
N SER A 79 3.14 -4.62 -10.58
CA SER A 79 4.32 -3.85 -10.16
C SER A 79 4.59 -3.92 -8.65
N TYR A 80 3.59 -4.29 -7.86
CA TYR A 80 3.63 -4.34 -6.41
C TYR A 80 3.48 -5.78 -5.90
N ASP A 81 4.38 -6.16 -5.00
CA ASP A 81 4.38 -7.46 -4.33
C ASP A 81 3.82 -7.31 -2.91
N PRO A 82 2.57 -7.73 -2.63
CA PRO A 82 1.99 -7.59 -1.31
C PRO A 82 2.60 -8.58 -0.32
N LYS A 83 3.32 -8.05 0.67
CA LYS A 83 3.72 -8.80 1.85
C LYS A 83 2.64 -8.65 2.91
N LEU A 84 1.58 -9.43 2.74
CA LEU A 84 0.46 -9.43 3.68
C LEU A 84 0.91 -10.03 5.02
N PRO A 85 0.53 -9.43 6.16
CA PRO A 85 0.69 -10.08 7.44
C PRO A 85 -0.10 -11.39 7.45
N PRO A 86 0.33 -12.41 8.22
CA PRO A 86 -0.44 -13.63 8.38
C PRO A 86 -1.87 -13.30 8.87
N GLU A 87 -2.86 -14.13 8.56
CA GLU A 87 -4.28 -13.83 8.84
C GLU A 87 -4.55 -13.46 10.29
N PHE A 88 -3.90 -14.13 11.24
CA PHE A 88 -4.02 -13.83 12.67
C PHE A 88 -3.44 -12.47 13.09
N ALA A 89 -2.58 -11.87 12.25
CA ALA A 89 -1.95 -10.58 12.50
C ALA A 89 -2.55 -9.46 11.63
N SER A 90 -3.52 -9.75 10.75
CA SER A 90 -4.32 -8.68 10.16
C SER A 90 -5.29 -8.16 11.20
N PHE A 91 -5.30 -6.84 11.39
CA PHE A 91 -6.33 -6.17 12.16
C PHE A 91 -7.68 -6.45 11.49
N ASP A 92 -8.51 -7.24 12.15
CA ASP A 92 -9.87 -7.49 11.74
C ASP A 92 -10.71 -6.32 12.26
N GLU A 93 -11.10 -5.42 11.35
CA GLU A 93 -11.98 -4.28 11.67
C GLU A 93 -13.33 -4.75 12.25
N SER A 94 -13.72 -6.01 11.97
CA SER A 94 -14.92 -6.67 12.53
C SER A 94 -14.68 -7.45 13.83
N ALA A 95 -13.48 -7.42 14.41
CA ALA A 95 -13.20 -8.10 15.67
C ALA A 95 -13.93 -7.35 16.77
N ARG A 96 -15.17 -7.78 17.02
CA ARG A 96 -16.00 -7.27 18.09
C ARG A 96 -15.33 -7.66 19.39
N MET A 97 -14.74 -6.68 20.06
CA MET A 97 -14.05 -6.86 21.33
C MET A 97 -15.04 -7.35 22.39
N SER A 98 -15.17 -8.67 22.58
CA SER A 98 -16.04 -9.24 23.59
C SER A 98 -15.30 -9.26 24.93
N SER A 99 -15.51 -8.19 25.71
CA SER A 99 -15.27 -8.04 27.15
C SER A 99 -13.86 -8.36 27.70
N TYR A 100 -13.23 -7.35 28.31
CA TYR A 100 -11.99 -7.49 29.11
C TYR A 100 -12.23 -7.78 30.60
N LEU A 101 -13.46 -8.08 31.02
CA LEU A 101 -13.78 -8.26 32.44
C LEU A 101 -13.91 -9.75 32.73
N ARG A 102 -12.89 -10.30 33.40
CA ARG A 102 -12.97 -11.51 34.22
C ARG A 102 -13.14 -11.10 35.68
#